data_AF-E0YP53-F1
#
_entry.id   AF-E0YP53-F1
#
_cell.length_a   1.000
_cell.length_b   1.000
_cell.length_c   1.000
_cell.angle_alpha   90.00
_cell.angle_beta   90.00
_cell.angle_gamma   90.00
#
_symmetry.space_group_name_H-M   'P 1'
#
loop_
_entity.id
_entity.type
_entity.pdbx_description
1 polymer ?
#
loop_
_entity_poly.entity_id
_entity_poly.type
_entity_poly.pdbx_seq_one_letter_code
_entity_poly.pdbx_strand_id
1 'polypeptide(L)' 'MAKSKNHTTHNQSRKWHRNGIKKPRSQRYESLKGVDPKFLRNMRFAKKHNKKGARTIARKAAAAAK' A
#
# COMPACT_ATOMS: atom_id res chain seq x y z
N MET A 1 16.90 -7.52 -52.85
CA MET A 1 16.62 -7.69 -51.40
C MET A 1 15.43 -8.62 -51.23
N ALA A 2 15.60 -9.74 -50.53
CA ALA A 2 14.48 -10.62 -50.19
C ALA A 2 13.73 -10.04 -48.97
N LYS A 3 12.40 -10.00 -49.02
CA LYS A 3 11.57 -9.46 -47.93
C LYS A 3 11.65 -10.39 -46.70
N SER A 4 11.82 -9.80 -45.52
CA SER A 4 11.75 -10.50 -44.22
C SER A 4 10.45 -10.15 -43.48
N LYS A 5 10.21 -10.81 -42.34
CA LYS A 5 9.03 -10.56 -41.50
C LYS A 5 9.19 -9.27 -40.71
N ASN A 6 8.16 -8.42 -40.73
CA ASN A 6 8.20 -7.09 -40.10
C ASN A 6 7.93 -7.09 -38.58
N HIS A 7 7.09 -8.01 -38.06
CA HIS A 7 6.76 -8.09 -36.62
C HIS A 7 6.19 -9.46 -36.20
N THR A 8 6.39 -9.88 -34.94
CA THR A 8 5.71 -11.05 -34.36
C THR A 8 5.65 -11.07 -32.83
N THR A 9 4.51 -11.51 -32.28
CA THR A 9 4.27 -11.79 -30.85
C THR A 9 4.18 -13.29 -30.53
N HIS A 10 4.52 -14.17 -31.48
CA HIS A 10 4.20 -15.62 -31.46
C HIS A 10 4.68 -16.39 -30.22
N ASN A 11 5.86 -16.06 -29.67
CA ASN A 11 6.41 -16.75 -28.50
C ASN A 11 6.35 -15.92 -27.20
N GLN A 12 5.75 -14.72 -27.25
CA GLN A 12 5.79 -13.80 -26.10
C GLN A 12 4.93 -14.34 -24.95
N SER A 13 3.69 -14.76 -25.25
CA SER A 13 2.80 -15.34 -24.25
C SER A 13 3.41 -16.58 -23.57
N ARG A 14 4.00 -17.50 -24.35
CA ARG A 14 4.65 -18.70 -23.79
C ARG A 14 5.80 -18.35 -22.85
N LYS A 15 6.61 -17.33 -23.18
CA LYS A 15 7.69 -16.84 -22.32
C LYS A 15 7.17 -16.21 -21.03
N TRP A 16 6.13 -15.39 -21.10
CA TRP A 16 5.53 -14.75 -19.92
C TRP A 16 4.92 -15.78 -18.96
N HIS A 17 4.30 -16.83 -19.50
CA HIS A 17 3.67 -17.87 -18.70
C HIS A 17 4.65 -18.95 -18.19
N ARG A 18 5.87 -19.07 -18.75
CA ARG A 18 6.88 -20.03 -18.27
C ARG A 18 7.16 -19.88 -16.77
N ASN A 19 7.25 -18.64 -16.29
CA ASN A 19 7.43 -18.32 -14.86
C ASN A 19 6.10 -17.94 -14.17
N GLY A 20 5.02 -17.85 -14.94
CA GLY A 20 3.71 -17.36 -14.53
C GLY A 20 3.66 -15.84 -14.37
N ILE A 21 2.55 -15.24 -14.82
CA ILE A 21 2.28 -13.82 -14.60
C ILE A 21 1.79 -13.65 -13.16
N LYS A 22 2.68 -13.23 -12.27
CA LYS A 22 2.37 -13.04 -10.84
C LYS A 22 1.63 -11.72 -10.63
N LYS A 23 0.54 -11.76 -9.87
CA LYS A 23 -0.17 -10.55 -9.42
C LYS A 23 0.70 -9.78 -8.42
N PRO A 24 0.58 -8.44 -8.35
CA PRO A 24 1.24 -7.68 -7.29
C PRO A 24 0.76 -8.17 -5.92
N ARG A 25 1.67 -8.18 -4.95
CA ARG A 25 1.35 -8.61 -3.59
C ARG A 25 0.53 -7.53 -2.87
N SER A 26 -0.67 -7.88 -2.43
CA SER A 26 -1.43 -7.03 -1.51
C SER A 26 -0.82 -7.08 -0.11
N GLN A 27 -0.73 -5.91 0.53
CA GLN A 27 -0.23 -5.76 1.89
C GLN A 27 -1.35 -5.19 2.76
N ARG A 28 -1.42 -5.58 4.04
CA ARG A 28 -2.46 -5.09 4.96
C ARG A 28 -2.42 -3.57 5.15
N TYR A 29 -1.22 -3.00 5.15
CA TYR A 29 -1.01 -1.56 5.32
C TYR A 29 -0.17 -1.03 4.16
N GLU A 30 -0.80 -0.28 3.26
CA GLU A 30 -0.14 0.35 2.13
C GLU A 30 0.53 1.68 2.50
N SER A 31 1.39 2.18 1.59
CA SER A 31 2.04 3.47 1.78
C SER A 31 1.06 4.63 1.60
N LEU A 32 1.24 5.71 2.37
CA LEU A 32 0.44 6.94 2.26
C LEU A 32 1.04 7.94 1.25
N LYS A 33 1.84 7.49 0.29
CA LYS A 33 2.45 8.36 -0.72
C LYS A 33 1.36 8.86 -1.68
N GLY A 34 1.34 10.16 -1.94
CA GLY A 34 0.34 10.79 -2.82
C GLY A 34 -0.96 11.23 -2.13
N VAL A 35 -1.11 10.99 -0.83
CA VAL A 35 -2.22 11.54 -0.04
C VAL A 35 -2.02 13.04 0.19
N ASP A 36 -3.11 13.81 0.26
CA ASP A 36 -3.10 15.26 0.47
C ASP A 36 -2.13 15.70 1.59
N PRO A 37 -1.18 16.60 1.30
CA PRO A 37 -0.22 17.07 2.29
C PRO A 37 -0.86 17.73 3.52
N LYS A 38 -1.99 18.45 3.36
CA LYS A 38 -2.66 19.11 4.50
C LYS A 38 -3.24 18.08 5.46
N PHE A 39 -3.92 17.05 4.93
CA PHE A 39 -4.39 15.92 5.71
C PHE A 39 -3.23 15.15 6.39
N LEU A 40 -2.15 14.87 5.66
CA LEU A 40 -0.99 14.16 6.22
C LEU A 40 -0.33 14.94 7.36
N ARG A 41 -0.21 16.26 7.25
CA ARG A 41 0.31 17.11 8.32
C ARG A 41 -0.54 16.97 9.59
N ASN A 42 -1.85 17.12 9.47
CA ASN A 42 -2.76 16.98 10.60
C ASN A 42 -2.68 15.57 11.25
N MET A 43 -2.75 14.51 10.44
CA MET A 43 -2.65 13.13 10.94
C MET A 43 -1.32 12.88 11.67
N ARG A 44 -0.20 13.44 11.18
CA ARG A 44 1.10 13.34 11.86
C ARG A 44 1.09 14.04 13.22
N PHE A 45 0.52 15.23 13.31
CA PHE A 45 0.38 15.94 14.59
C PHE A 45 -0.53 15.21 15.57
N ALA A 46 -1.67 14.69 15.11
CA ALA A 46 -2.58 13.89 15.93
C ALA A 46 -1.85 12.66 16.53
N LYS A 47 -1.17 11.88 15.68
CA LYS A 47 -0.38 10.71 16.13
C LYS A 47 0.74 11.10 17.10
N LYS A 48 1.40 12.24 16.88
CA LYS A 48 2.48 12.77 17.76
C LYS A 48 1.98 13.03 19.18
N HIS A 49 0.77 13.58 19.35
CA HIS A 49 0.27 14.03 20.65
C HIS A 49 -0.61 13.01 21.40
N ASN A 50 -0.88 11.83 20.82
CA ASN A 50 -1.67 10.77 21.46
C ASN A 50 -1.16 10.36 22.86
N LYS A 51 0.15 10.47 23.13
CA LYS A 51 0.74 10.15 24.44
C LYS A 51 0.21 11.05 25.58
N LYS A 52 -0.20 12.29 25.27
CA LYS A 52 -0.67 13.25 26.27
C LYS A 52 -2.00 12.81 26.92
N GLY A 53 -2.88 12.18 26.15
CA GLY A 53 -4.18 11.71 26.60
C GLY A 53 -4.19 10.29 27.19
N ALA A 54 -3.05 9.58 27.16
CA ALA A 54 -3.00 8.14 27.46
C ALA A 54 -3.52 7.79 28.86
N ARG A 55 -3.19 8.59 29.88
CA ARG A 55 -3.66 8.36 31.26
C ARG A 55 -5.18 8.48 31.41
N THR A 56 -5.77 9.47 30.75
CA THR A 56 -7.23 9.67 30.76
C THR A 56 -7.95 8.56 30.00
N ILE A 57 -7.38 8.12 28.87
CA ILE A 57 -7.93 6.99 28.09
C ILE A 57 -7.86 5.70 28.90
N ALA A 58 -6.73 5.41 29.55
CA ALA A 58 -6.57 4.22 30.39
C ALA A 58 -7.57 4.20 31.56
N ARG A 59 -7.77 5.34 32.23
CA ARG A 59 -8.75 5.45 33.33
C ARG A 59 -10.18 5.23 32.83
N LYS A 60 -10.55 5.79 31.68
CA LYS A 60 -11.86 5.57 31.06
C LYS A 60 -12.07 4.13 30.62
N ALA A 61 -11.05 3.49 30.04
CA ALA A 61 -11.10 2.09 29.63
C ALA A 61 -11.27 1.16 30.83
N ALA A 62 -10.54 1.40 31.93
CA ALA A 62 -10.67 0.62 33.17
C ALA A 62 -12.06 0.81 33.84
N ALA A 63 -12.66 1.99 33.72
CA ALA A 63 -14.01 2.25 34.20
C ALA A 63 -15.09 1.56 33.34
N ALA A 64 -14.87 1.42 32.03
CA ALA A 64 -15.80 0.74 31.11
C ALA A 64 -15.69 -0.80 31.15
N ALA A 65 -14.58 -1.33 31.68
CA ALA A 65 -14.36 -2.77 31.87
C ALA A 65 -14.85 -3.30 33.23
N LYS A 66 -15.36 -2.40 34.09
CA LYS A 66 -16.08 -2.72 35.33
C LYS A 66 -17.58 -2.77 35.06
#